data_AF-A0A023BMV7-F1
#
_entry.id   AF-A0A023BMV7-F1
#
_cell.length_a   1.000
_cell.length_b   1.000
_cell.length_c   1.000
_cell.angle_alpha   90.00
_cell.angle_beta   90.00
_cell.angle_gamma   90.00
#
_symmetry.space_group_name_H-M   'P 1'
#
loop_
_entity.id
_entity.type
_entity.pdbx_description
1 polymer ?
#
loop_
_entity_poly.entity_id
_entity_poly.type
_entity_poly.pdbx_seq_one_letter_code
_entity_poly.pdbx_strand_id
1 'polypeptide(L)'
;MYKINHEIILKGNAELSNKIFEDKELSNGINPIFKCNKCEIENSFTIIPFNTGFSFSDLIEKEFLREPFLLKEKIVSEAFGIYAYSNKYLVDGLPPIYFALNCKNCNQPHICIFGFGERQQGYFVCSIAGIWEIEEKDLNTPT
;
A
#
# COMPACT_ATOMS: atom_id res chain seq x y z
N MET A 1 -8.60 3.75 -8.84
CA MET A 1 -7.95 3.79 -7.51
C MET A 1 -8.74 4.75 -6.65
N TYR A 2 -8.89 4.45 -5.36
CA TYR A 2 -9.71 5.27 -4.45
C TYR A 2 -9.18 5.26 -3.02
N LYS A 3 -9.65 6.23 -2.23
CA LYS A 3 -9.34 6.38 -0.81
C LYS A 3 -10.27 5.49 0.02
N ILE A 4 -9.73 4.81 1.03
CA ILE A 4 -10.53 4.09 2.02
C ILE A 4 -11.08 5.07 3.04
N ASN A 5 -12.37 4.94 3.37
CA ASN A 5 -13.12 5.82 4.26
C ASN A 5 -13.87 5.08 5.38
N HIS A 6 -13.53 3.81 5.61
CA HIS A 6 -14.15 2.91 6.59
C HIS A 6 -13.11 1.90 7.11
N GLU A 7 -13.42 1.20 8.21
CA GLU A 7 -12.53 0.17 8.77
C GLU A 7 -12.48 -1.07 7.85
N ILE A 8 -11.26 -1.55 7.59
CA ILE A 8 -11.01 -2.69 6.73
C ILE A 8 -10.14 -3.75 7.42
N ILE A 9 -10.22 -4.98 6.92
CA ILE A 9 -9.37 -6.09 7.35
C ILE A 9 -8.53 -6.54 6.15
N LEU A 10 -7.21 -6.65 6.35
CA LEU A 10 -6.31 -7.24 5.36
C LEU A 10 -6.41 -8.77 5.39
N LYS A 11 -6.53 -9.38 4.21
CA LYS A 11 -6.61 -10.83 4.03
C LYS A 11 -5.35 -11.34 3.32
N GLY A 12 -5.52 -12.12 2.24
CA GLY A 12 -4.42 -12.70 1.48
C GLY A 12 -3.58 -11.62 0.79
N ASN A 13 -2.25 -11.74 0.90
CA ASN A 13 -1.31 -10.96 0.09
C ASN A 13 -1.29 -11.53 -1.33
N ALA A 14 -1.58 -10.70 -2.31
CA ALA A 14 -1.56 -11.04 -3.72
C ALA A 14 -0.13 -11.16 -4.25
N GLU A 15 0.10 -12.16 -5.09
CA GLU A 15 1.38 -12.33 -5.76
C GLU A 15 1.66 -11.12 -6.67
N LEU A 16 2.86 -10.56 -6.55
CA LEU A 16 3.36 -9.38 -7.26
C LEU A 16 4.57 -9.78 -8.10
N SER A 17 4.59 -9.37 -9.37
CA SER A 17 5.72 -9.66 -10.25
C SER A 17 6.99 -8.92 -9.84
N ASN A 18 6.86 -7.65 -9.46
CA ASN A 18 7.96 -6.78 -9.02
C ASN A 18 7.51 -5.92 -7.84
N LYS A 19 8.44 -5.67 -6.91
CA LYS A 19 8.19 -4.86 -5.72
C LYS A 19 8.99 -3.58 -5.64
N ILE A 20 10.16 -3.51 -6.29
CA ILE A 20 11.06 -2.35 -6.21
C ILE A 20 11.23 -1.80 -7.63
N PHE A 21 11.10 -0.47 -7.75
CA PHE A 21 11.25 0.26 -8.99
C PHE A 21 12.09 1.50 -8.74
N GLU A 22 13.01 1.82 -9.65
CA GLU A 22 14.07 2.79 -9.40
C GLU A 22 14.28 3.74 -10.60
N ASP A 23 14.63 4.99 -10.30
CA ASP A 23 15.13 5.99 -11.26
C ASP A 23 14.32 6.07 -12.58
N LYS A 24 14.90 5.63 -13.71
CA LYS A 24 14.28 5.75 -15.04
C LYS A 24 12.91 5.09 -15.16
N GLU A 25 12.64 4.04 -14.38
CA GLU A 25 11.35 3.36 -14.38
C GLU A 25 10.23 4.26 -13.85
N LEU A 26 10.57 5.21 -12.98
CA LEU A 26 9.61 6.13 -12.37
C LEU A 26 9.22 7.28 -13.30
N SER A 27 10.09 7.65 -14.26
CA SER A 27 9.92 8.84 -15.11
C SER A 27 8.61 8.87 -15.91
N ASN A 28 8.07 7.70 -16.29
CA ASN A 28 6.81 7.58 -17.03
C ASN A 28 5.69 6.91 -16.22
N GLY A 29 5.91 6.73 -14.92
CA GLY A 29 5.08 5.88 -14.08
C GLY A 29 5.37 4.39 -14.27
N ILE A 30 5.22 3.64 -13.18
CA ILE A 30 5.46 2.19 -13.14
C ILE A 30 4.14 1.44 -13.30
N ASN A 31 4.19 0.25 -13.88
CA ASN A 31 3.01 -0.59 -14.12
C ASN A 31 3.15 -1.97 -13.46
N PRO A 32 3.02 -2.06 -12.12
CA PRO A 32 3.06 -3.34 -11.43
C PRO A 32 1.91 -4.25 -11.89
N ILE A 33 2.19 -5.56 -11.87
CA ILE A 33 1.21 -6.62 -12.15
C ILE A 33 1.07 -7.47 -10.89
N PHE A 34 -0.17 -7.78 -10.53
CA PHE A 34 -0.47 -8.69 -9.43
C PHE A 34 -1.54 -9.71 -9.82
N LYS A 35 -1.50 -10.88 -9.20
CA LYS A 35 -2.51 -11.94 -9.37
C LYS A 35 -3.57 -11.82 -8.26
N CYS A 36 -4.83 -11.65 -8.63
CA CYS A 36 -5.92 -11.56 -7.65
C CYS A 36 -6.11 -12.92 -6.95
N ASN A 37 -6.15 -12.97 -5.61
CA ASN A 37 -6.25 -14.26 -4.90
C ASN A 37 -7.62 -14.92 -5.09
N LYS A 38 -8.68 -14.14 -5.29
CA LYS A 38 -10.04 -14.67 -5.50
C LYS A 38 -10.29 -15.30 -6.86
N CYS A 39 -9.80 -14.68 -7.95
CA CYS A 39 -10.13 -15.13 -9.31
C CYS A 39 -8.92 -15.50 -10.16
N GLU A 40 -7.71 -15.39 -9.60
CA GLU A 40 -6.44 -15.77 -10.22
C GLU A 40 -6.06 -15.01 -11.49
N ILE A 41 -6.85 -14.00 -11.89
CA ILE A 41 -6.56 -13.18 -13.07
C ILE A 41 -5.54 -12.09 -12.71
N GLU A 42 -4.60 -11.87 -13.62
CA GLU A 42 -3.63 -10.79 -13.55
C GLU A 42 -4.30 -9.42 -13.66
N ASN A 43 -3.87 -8.50 -12.81
CA ASN A 43 -4.33 -7.14 -12.76
C ASN A 43 -3.13 -6.22 -12.81
N SER A 44 -3.25 -5.14 -13.59
CA SER A 44 -2.25 -4.09 -13.70
C SER A 44 -2.83 -2.74 -13.30
N PHE A 45 -1.97 -1.91 -12.74
CA PHE A 45 -2.28 -0.53 -12.38
C PHE A 45 -1.04 0.35 -12.56
N THR A 46 -1.24 1.66 -12.63
CA THR A 46 -0.14 2.62 -12.87
C THR A 46 0.10 3.45 -11.62
N ILE A 47 1.34 3.48 -11.12
CA ILE A 47 1.78 4.44 -10.11
C ILE A 47 2.56 5.54 -10.81
N ILE A 48 2.01 6.76 -10.77
CA ILE A 48 2.66 7.98 -11.23
C ILE A 48 3.29 8.64 -9.99
N PRO A 49 4.62 8.82 -9.95
CA PRO A 49 5.29 9.52 -8.86
C PRO A 49 4.59 10.81 -8.46
N PHE A 50 4.44 11.03 -7.16
CA PHE A 50 3.79 12.20 -6.55
C PHE A 50 2.30 12.41 -6.87
N ASN A 51 1.71 11.64 -7.79
CA ASN A 51 0.32 11.80 -8.24
C ASN A 51 -0.58 10.60 -7.92
N THR A 52 0.00 9.48 -7.48
CA THR A 52 -0.74 8.27 -7.12
C THR A 52 -0.72 8.02 -5.63
N GLY A 53 -1.92 7.82 -5.06
CA GLY A 53 -2.11 7.34 -3.71
C GLY A 53 -2.53 8.41 -2.71
N PHE A 54 -2.67 7.98 -1.47
CA PHE A 54 -3.12 8.76 -0.32
C PHE A 54 -2.17 8.50 0.85
N SER A 55 -2.09 9.46 1.78
CA SER A 55 -1.29 9.35 3.00
C SER A 55 -1.67 8.10 3.79
N PHE A 56 -0.70 7.23 4.09
CA PHE A 56 -0.95 6.05 4.93
C PHE A 56 -1.31 6.42 6.37
N SER A 57 -0.81 7.54 6.89
CA SER A 57 -1.14 8.02 8.24
C SER A 57 -2.65 8.19 8.45
N ASP A 58 -3.39 8.59 7.41
CA ASP A 58 -4.85 8.72 7.47
C ASP A 58 -5.55 7.41 7.84
N LEU A 59 -5.00 6.24 7.43
CA LEU A 59 -5.58 4.94 7.77
C LEU A 59 -5.40 4.60 9.25
N ILE A 60 -4.30 5.05 9.84
CA ILE A 60 -3.95 4.74 11.23
C ILE A 60 -4.64 5.72 12.18
N GLU A 61 -4.59 7.01 11.88
CA GLU A 61 -5.22 8.06 12.68
C GLU A 61 -6.75 7.90 12.78
N LYS A 62 -7.37 7.36 11.72
CA LYS A 62 -8.81 7.05 11.69
C LYS A 62 -9.14 5.62 12.12
N GLU A 63 -8.15 4.87 12.57
CA GLU A 63 -8.29 3.47 12.99
C GLU A 63 -8.93 2.56 11.91
N PHE A 64 -8.75 2.90 10.64
CA PHE A 64 -9.25 2.10 9.52
C PHE A 64 -8.42 0.83 9.28
N LEU A 65 -7.18 0.83 9.76
CA LEU A 65 -6.31 -0.35 9.83
C LEU A 65 -5.70 -0.46 11.22
N ARG A 66 -5.58 -1.71 11.71
CA ARG A 66 -4.99 -1.99 13.02
C ARG A 66 -3.46 -1.98 12.96
N GLU A 67 -2.86 -0.96 13.57
CA GLU A 67 -1.41 -0.79 13.72
C GLU A 67 -0.66 -2.07 14.18
N PRO A 68 -1.10 -2.81 15.22
CA PRO A 68 -0.37 -3.99 15.67
C PRO A 68 -0.23 -5.09 14.61
N PHE A 69 -1.22 -5.22 13.72
CA PHE A 69 -1.16 -6.17 12.61
C PHE A 69 -0.11 -5.75 11.59
N LEU A 70 -0.07 -4.47 11.23
CA LEU A 70 0.82 -3.92 10.21
C LEU A 70 2.30 -4.06 10.62
N LEU A 71 2.62 -3.83 11.88
CA LEU A 71 3.97 -3.99 12.43
C LEU A 71 4.35 -5.48 12.53
N LYS A 72 3.44 -6.33 13.02
CA LYS A 72 3.68 -7.77 13.16
C LYS A 72 3.98 -8.44 11.81
N GLU A 73 3.20 -8.09 10.79
CA GLU A 73 3.36 -8.62 9.43
C GLU A 73 4.46 -7.90 8.63
N LYS A 74 5.19 -6.96 9.25
CA LYS A 74 6.28 -6.18 8.64
C LYS A 74 5.87 -5.48 7.34
N ILE A 75 4.61 -5.05 7.28
CA ILE A 75 4.08 -4.24 6.17
C ILE A 75 4.69 -2.84 6.25
N VAL A 76 4.80 -2.32 7.47
CA VAL A 76 5.51 -1.09 7.79
C VAL A 76 6.45 -1.32 8.98
N SER A 77 7.43 -0.44 9.12
CA SER A 77 8.28 -0.34 10.31
C SER A 77 8.05 1.00 11.01
N GLU A 78 8.27 1.05 12.31
CA GLU A 78 8.32 2.33 13.03
C GLU A 78 9.51 3.17 12.54
N ALA A 79 9.29 4.48 12.42
CA ALA A 79 10.38 5.41 12.19
C ALA A 79 11.14 5.66 13.50
N PHE A 80 12.47 5.76 13.41
CA PHE A 80 13.33 6.06 14.56
C PHE A 80 14.01 7.43 14.40
N GLY A 81 14.29 8.08 15.53
CA GLY A 81 15.06 9.33 15.59
C GLY A 81 14.36 10.49 14.87
N ILE A 82 15.10 11.21 14.03
CA ILE A 82 14.61 12.41 13.34
C ILE A 82 13.41 12.15 12.41
N TYR A 83 13.27 10.92 11.91
CA TYR A 83 12.19 10.55 10.99
C TYR A 83 10.84 10.36 11.70
N ALA A 84 10.85 10.09 13.01
CA ALA A 84 9.62 9.95 13.80
C ALA A 84 8.79 11.25 13.87
N TYR A 85 9.44 12.41 13.69
CA TYR A 85 8.76 13.71 13.64
C TYR A 85 7.97 13.93 12.35
N SER A 86 8.39 13.31 11.24
CA SER A 86 7.80 13.55 9.91
C SER A 86 6.87 12.42 9.47
N ASN A 87 7.16 11.16 9.84
CA ASN A 87 6.29 10.02 9.61
C ASN A 87 6.46 9.00 10.73
N LYS A 88 5.37 8.54 11.36
CA LYS A 88 5.43 7.50 12.40
C LYS A 88 5.85 6.13 11.83
N TYR A 89 5.51 5.86 10.56
CA TYR A 89 5.77 4.60 9.89
C TYR A 89 6.53 4.78 8.59
N LEU A 90 7.22 3.73 8.17
CA LEU A 90 7.97 3.66 6.91
C LEU A 90 7.71 2.33 6.20
N VAL A 91 7.72 2.36 4.87
CA VAL A 91 7.82 1.16 4.03
C VAL A 91 9.21 1.17 3.42
N ASP A 92 10.04 0.18 3.78
CA ASP A 92 11.43 0.07 3.29
C ASP A 92 12.24 1.38 3.51
N GLY A 93 12.02 2.04 4.65
CA GLY A 93 12.67 3.31 4.99
C GLY A 93 12.08 4.55 4.30
N LEU A 94 11.02 4.41 3.50
CA LEU A 94 10.40 5.49 2.74
C LEU A 94 9.03 5.91 3.32
N PRO A 95 8.59 7.16 3.10
CA PRO A 95 7.23 7.61 3.46
C PRO A 95 6.16 6.69 2.86
N PRO A 96 5.24 6.16 3.70
CA PRO A 96 4.23 5.20 3.26
C PRO A 96 3.03 5.88 2.60
N ILE A 97 2.59 5.31 1.49
CA ILE A 97 1.45 5.73 0.68
C ILE A 97 0.58 4.49 0.42
N TYR A 98 -0.71 4.70 0.24
CA TYR A 98 -1.62 3.62 -0.15
C TYR A 98 -2.60 4.05 -1.25
N PHE A 99 -3.21 3.07 -1.90
CA PHE A 99 -4.50 3.24 -2.57
C PHE A 99 -5.26 1.92 -2.58
N ALA A 100 -6.58 2.01 -2.67
CA ALA A 100 -7.43 0.86 -2.95
C ALA A 100 -7.77 0.78 -4.45
N LEU A 101 -7.99 -0.44 -4.92
CA LEU A 101 -8.44 -0.76 -6.27
C LEU A 101 -9.26 -2.04 -6.27
N ASN A 102 -10.09 -2.21 -7.29
CA ASN A 102 -10.85 -3.44 -7.46
C ASN A 102 -10.21 -4.29 -8.56
N CYS A 103 -10.24 -5.61 -8.38
CA CYS A 103 -9.92 -6.54 -9.45
C CYS A 103 -10.82 -6.26 -10.66
N LYS A 104 -10.22 -6.10 -11.85
CA LYS A 104 -10.95 -5.81 -13.10
C LYS A 104 -11.91 -6.94 -13.51
N ASN A 105 -11.70 -8.15 -13.01
CA ASN A 105 -12.51 -9.33 -13.34
C ASN A 105 -13.61 -9.62 -12.30
N CYS A 106 -13.25 -9.80 -11.02
CA CYS A 106 -14.22 -10.21 -9.99
C CYS A 106 -14.66 -9.08 -9.05
N ASN A 107 -14.18 -7.86 -9.29
CA ASN A 107 -14.45 -6.67 -8.48
C ASN A 107 -14.03 -6.79 -6.99
N GLN A 108 -13.28 -7.83 -6.61
CA GLN A 108 -12.74 -7.97 -5.25
C GLN A 108 -11.85 -6.76 -4.93
N PRO A 109 -12.11 -6.02 -3.84
CA PRO A 109 -11.29 -4.88 -3.46
C PRO A 109 -9.95 -5.34 -2.89
N HIS A 110 -8.91 -4.57 -3.20
CA HIS A 110 -7.55 -4.74 -2.74
C HIS A 110 -6.98 -3.39 -2.30
N ILE A 111 -5.99 -3.41 -1.42
CA ILE A 111 -5.17 -2.26 -1.05
C ILE A 111 -3.72 -2.51 -1.45
N CYS A 112 -3.11 -1.53 -2.11
CA CYS A 112 -1.67 -1.48 -2.34
C CYS A 112 -1.06 -0.55 -1.29
N ILE A 113 -0.03 -1.02 -0.59
CA ILE A 113 0.76 -0.20 0.35
C ILE A 113 2.20 -0.18 -0.18
N PHE A 114 2.76 1.01 -0.33
CA PHE A 114 4.08 1.21 -0.90
C PHE A 114 4.76 2.44 -0.29
N GLY A 115 6.09 2.43 -0.30
CA GLY A 115 6.93 3.55 0.05
C GLY A 115 7.42 4.25 -1.21
N PHE A 116 7.45 5.58 -1.18
CA PHE A 116 7.99 6.37 -2.29
C PHE A 116 8.83 7.53 -1.77
N GLY A 117 10.02 7.72 -2.32
CA GLY A 117 10.88 8.84 -1.97
C GLY A 117 12.31 8.69 -2.47
N GLU A 118 13.16 9.64 -2.09
CA GLU A 118 14.60 9.55 -2.34
C GLU A 118 15.25 8.62 -1.33
N ARG A 119 15.99 7.62 -1.82
CA ARG A 119 16.84 6.78 -0.96
C ARG A 119 18.23 7.39 -0.76
N GLN A 120 18.70 8.12 -1.76
CA GLN A 120 19.90 8.96 -1.74
C GLN A 120 19.68 10.15 -2.69
N GLN A 121 20.50 11.18 -2.59
CA GLN A 121 20.30 12.44 -3.32
C GLN A 121 20.10 12.20 -4.82
N GLY A 122 18.91 12.57 -5.32
CA GLY A 122 18.55 12.46 -6.74
C GLY A 122 18.21 11.04 -7.21
N TYR A 123 18.07 10.07 -6.30
CA TYR A 123 17.72 8.70 -6.63
C TYR A 123 16.43 8.29 -5.94
N PHE A 124 15.36 8.28 -6.74
CA PHE A 124 14.01 7.92 -6.29
C PHE A 124 13.77 6.43 -6.39
N VAL A 125 13.06 5.91 -5.40
CA VAL A 125 12.65 4.51 -5.31
C VAL A 125 11.15 4.45 -4.99
N CYS A 126 10.46 3.51 -5.63
CA CYS A 126 9.14 3.04 -5.23
C CYS A 126 9.25 1.60 -4.75
N SER A 127 8.91 1.33 -3.49
CA SER A 127 8.98 0.01 -2.86
C SER A 127 7.59 -0.44 -2.41
N ILE A 128 7.00 -1.42 -3.09
CA ILE A 128 5.68 -1.99 -2.79
C ILE A 128 5.83 -3.02 -1.68
N ALA A 129 5.28 -2.72 -0.50
CA ALA A 129 5.24 -3.68 0.61
C ALA A 129 4.39 -4.90 0.22
N GLY A 130 3.26 -4.64 -0.42
CA GLY A 130 2.39 -5.68 -0.95
C GLY A 130 1.05 -5.14 -1.45
N ILE A 131 0.24 -6.08 -1.91
CA ILE A 131 -1.16 -5.85 -2.24
C ILE A 131 -1.97 -6.87 -1.45
N TRP A 132 -2.98 -6.43 -0.72
CA TRP A 132 -3.82 -7.32 0.07
C TRP A 132 -5.26 -7.22 -0.39
N GLU A 133 -5.95 -8.35 -0.43
CA GLU A 133 -7.41 -8.35 -0.43
C GLU A 133 -7.91 -7.66 0.84
N ILE A 134 -8.96 -6.86 0.68
CA ILE A 134 -9.60 -6.17 1.81
C ILE A 134 -11.05 -6.61 1.93
N GLU A 135 -11.52 -6.70 3.17
CA GLU A 135 -12.94 -6.82 3.50
C GLU A 135 -13.33 -5.58 4.31
N GLU A 136 -14.50 -5.04 4.00
CA GLU A 136 -15.11 -4.01 4.85
C GLU A 136 -15.53 -4.68 6.15
N LYS A 137 -15.22 -4.03 7.28
CA LYS A 137 -15.68 -4.53 8.56
C LYS A 137 -17.09 -4.03 8.80
N ASP A 138 -18.08 -4.91 8.62
CA ASP A 138 -19.46 -4.61 8.95
C ASP A 138 -19.58 -4.28 10.45
N LEU A 139 -19.97 -3.03 10.76
CA LEU A 139 -20.26 -2.56 12.12
C LEU A 139 -21.49 -3.25 12.78
N ASN A 140 -22.11 -4.23 12.10
CA ASN A 140 -23.37 -4.86 12.50
C ASN A 140 -23.25 -6.33 12.93
N THR A 141 -22.06 -6.85 13.20
CA THR A 141 -21.92 -8.19 13.81
C THR A 141 -21.83 -8.07 15.33
N PRO A 142 -22.88 -8.47 16.10
CA PRO A 142 -22.79 -8.52 17.56
C PRO A 142 -21.82 -9.65 17.95
N THR A 143 -20.76 -9.29 18.67
CA THR A 143 -19.91 -10.21 19.43
C THR A 143 -20.68 -10.85 20.58
#